data_AF-A0AAU7JS44-F1
#
_entry.id   AF-A0AAU7JS44-F1
#
_cell.length_a   1.000
_cell.length_b   1.000
_cell.length_c   1.000
_cell.angle_alpha   90.00
_cell.angle_beta   90.00
_cell.angle_gamma   90.00
#
_symmetry.space_group_name_H-M   'P 1'
#
loop_
_entity.id
_entity.type
_entity.pdbx_description
1 polymer ?
#
loop_
_entity_poly.entity_id
_entity_poly.type
_entity_poly.pdbx_seq_one_letter_code
_entity_poly.pdbx_strand_id
1 'polypeptide(L)'
;MTTTDAAPAIIPSFDTPSGEGRKLAIICSKGSLDMAYPGLILANAALGEGVETHMFFTFWGFDIINKQTMADLKFTPLGNTATHMPQGLGGIPGITHMATSKLKKSIADLDVPEVPDFLEQIVASGGHLWACRMSADMNHLTEDDLYDEVEAIISASDFIEKTEGAQLLFI
;
A
#
# COMPACT_ATOMS: atom_id res chain seq x y z
N MET A 1 -23.74 -6.97 41.23
CA MET A 1 -22.30 -6.88 40.93
C MET A 1 -22.13 -7.49 39.55
N THR A 2 -22.21 -6.66 38.52
CA THR A 2 -22.12 -7.06 37.12
C THR A 2 -20.66 -7.33 36.81
N THR A 3 -20.31 -8.58 36.53
CA THR A 3 -18.98 -8.98 36.08
C THR A 3 -18.84 -8.57 34.62
N THR A 4 -18.08 -7.50 34.37
CA THR A 4 -17.65 -7.13 33.02
C THR A 4 -16.66 -8.19 32.54
N ASP A 5 -17.08 -9.01 31.59
CA ASP A 5 -16.23 -9.96 30.90
C ASP A 5 -15.31 -9.15 29.97
N ALA A 6 -14.09 -8.89 30.43
CA ALA A 6 -13.09 -8.18 29.64
C ALA A 6 -12.51 -9.17 28.64
N ALA A 7 -12.75 -8.93 27.34
CA ALA A 7 -12.08 -9.68 26.29
C ALA A 7 -10.56 -9.68 26.54
N PRO A 8 -9.88 -10.84 26.42
CA PRO A 8 -8.47 -10.93 26.71
C PRO A 8 -7.67 -10.01 25.78
N ALA A 9 -6.69 -9.30 26.34
CA ALA A 9 -5.79 -8.46 25.58
C ALA A 9 -5.13 -9.28 24.47
N ILE A 10 -4.96 -8.68 23.28
CA ILE A 10 -4.18 -9.28 22.20
C ILE A 10 -2.72 -9.24 22.64
N ILE A 11 -2.24 -10.32 23.25
CA ILE A 11 -0.84 -10.49 23.63
C ILE A 11 -0.17 -11.26 22.49
N PRO A 12 0.86 -10.71 21.84
CA PRO A 12 1.63 -11.45 20.84
C PRO A 12 2.17 -12.75 21.44
N SER A 13 1.81 -13.89 20.85
CA SER A 13 2.35 -15.19 21.25
C SER A 13 3.69 -15.42 20.56
N PHE A 14 4.76 -15.54 21.35
CA PHE A 14 6.11 -15.81 20.87
C PHE A 14 6.44 -17.31 20.83
N ASP A 15 5.50 -18.17 21.24
CA ASP A 15 5.67 -19.63 21.30
C ASP A 15 5.18 -20.36 20.03
N THR A 16 4.71 -19.62 19.03
CA THR A 16 4.31 -20.20 17.73
C THR A 16 5.56 -20.51 16.91
N PRO A 17 5.71 -21.72 16.34
CA PRO A 17 6.81 -22.02 15.43
C PRO A 17 6.84 -20.96 14.32
N SER A 18 7.98 -20.29 14.16
CA SER A 18 8.18 -19.28 13.13
C SER A 18 7.98 -19.90 11.75
N GLY A 19 6.86 -19.61 11.08
CA GLY A 19 6.70 -19.87 9.64
C GLY A 19 5.40 -20.49 9.15
N GLU A 20 4.53 -21.07 9.98
CA GLU A 20 3.29 -21.67 9.48
C GLU A 20 2.08 -20.73 9.67
N GLY A 21 1.51 -20.24 8.57
CA GLY A 21 0.23 -19.52 8.54
C GLY A 21 0.28 -18.03 8.92
N ARG A 22 1.45 -17.38 8.88
CA ARG A 22 1.52 -15.93 9.11
C ARG A 22 0.87 -15.19 7.94
N LYS A 23 0.00 -14.24 8.28
CA LYS A 23 -0.69 -13.38 7.33
C LYS A 23 -0.40 -11.91 7.60
N LEU A 24 -0.13 -11.15 6.55
CA LEU A 24 0.08 -9.71 6.59
C LEU A 24 -0.97 -9.03 5.70
N ALA A 25 -1.60 -7.99 6.23
CA ALA A 25 -2.56 -7.19 5.51
C ALA A 25 -2.10 -5.73 5.52
N ILE A 26 -1.84 -5.18 4.34
CA ILE A 26 -1.32 -3.82 4.14
C ILE A 26 -2.43 -2.99 3.49
N ILE A 27 -2.85 -1.92 4.16
CA ILE A 27 -3.82 -0.97 3.64
C ILE A 27 -3.05 0.23 3.07
N CYS A 28 -3.10 0.40 1.75
CA CYS A 28 -2.47 1.50 1.04
C CYS A 28 -3.50 2.61 0.81
N SER A 29 -3.41 3.68 1.59
CA SER A 29 -4.36 4.80 1.59
C SER A 29 -3.88 6.05 0.81
N LYS A 30 -2.60 6.09 0.47
CA LYS A 30 -1.91 7.20 -0.20
C LYS A 30 -1.24 6.73 -1.49
N GLY A 31 -1.40 7.52 -2.56
CA GLY A 31 -0.85 7.20 -3.89
C GLY A 31 0.26 8.14 -4.36
N SER A 32 0.80 9.01 -3.51
CA SER A 32 2.01 9.76 -3.88
C SER A 32 3.20 8.81 -3.99
N LEU A 33 4.17 9.17 -4.83
CA LEU A 33 5.33 8.31 -5.11
C LEU A 33 6.07 7.88 -3.83
N ASP A 34 6.24 8.78 -2.87
CA ASP A 34 6.90 8.51 -1.58
C ASP A 34 6.10 7.57 -0.66
N MET A 35 4.77 7.51 -0.80
CA MET A 35 3.89 6.70 0.04
C MET A 35 3.53 5.35 -0.59
N ALA A 36 3.69 5.20 -1.91
CA ALA A 36 3.46 3.94 -2.59
C ALA A 36 4.52 2.89 -2.22
N TYR A 37 5.80 3.26 -2.24
CA TYR A 37 6.92 2.33 -2.05
C TYR A 37 6.97 1.64 -0.69
N PRO A 38 6.68 2.29 0.46
CA PRO A 38 6.67 1.60 1.76
C PRO A 38 5.76 0.37 1.78
N GLY A 39 4.56 0.45 1.20
CA GLY A 39 3.64 -0.68 1.12
C GLY A 39 4.13 -1.79 0.20
N LEU A 40 4.62 -1.43 -1.00
CA LEU A 40 5.14 -2.39 -1.99
C LEU A 40 6.40 -3.12 -1.47
N ILE A 41 7.33 -2.39 -0.85
CA ILE A 41 8.56 -2.96 -0.28
C ILE A 41 8.23 -3.92 0.85
N LEU A 42 7.33 -3.55 1.76
CA LEU A 42 6.92 -4.43 2.86
C LEU A 42 6.18 -5.66 2.36
N ALA A 43 5.31 -5.51 1.35
CA ALA A 43 4.62 -6.65 0.75
C ALA A 43 5.61 -7.63 0.13
N ASN A 44 6.53 -7.14 -0.68
CA ASN A 44 7.55 -7.97 -1.33
C ASN A 44 8.47 -8.67 -0.31
N ALA A 45 8.90 -7.95 0.73
CA ALA A 45 9.70 -8.54 1.80
C ALA A 45 8.93 -9.63 2.57
N ALA A 46 7.65 -9.40 2.88
CA ALA A 46 6.80 -10.39 3.55
C ALA A 46 6.63 -11.66 2.71
N LEU A 47 6.38 -11.52 1.41
CA LEU A 47 6.28 -12.64 0.48
C LEU A 47 7.61 -13.43 0.39
N GLY A 48 8.75 -12.74 0.39
CA GLY A 48 10.07 -13.36 0.42
C GLY A 48 10.34 -14.21 1.69
N GLU A 49 9.69 -13.87 2.80
CA GLU A 49 9.73 -14.63 4.07
C GLU A 49 8.61 -15.68 4.17
N GLY A 50 7.87 -15.93 3.08
CA GLY A 50 6.77 -16.90 3.03
C GLY A 50 5.51 -16.47 3.78
N VAL A 51 5.32 -15.17 4.03
CA VAL A 51 4.14 -14.61 4.69
C VAL A 51 3.04 -14.36 3.65
N GLU A 52 1.86 -14.94 3.87
CA GLU A 52 0.68 -14.68 3.03
C GLU A 52 0.33 -13.19 3.13
N THR A 53 0.32 -12.49 2.00
CA THR A 53 0.25 -11.02 1.99
C THR A 53 -0.93 -10.53 1.17
N HIS A 54 -1.74 -9.67 1.79
CA HIS A 54 -2.89 -9.01 1.18
C HIS A 54 -2.67 -7.50 1.16
N MET A 55 -2.84 -6.88 0.00
CA MET A 55 -2.78 -5.43 -0.17
C MET A 55 -4.16 -4.88 -0.50
N PHE A 56 -4.61 -3.88 0.25
CA PHE A 56 -5.89 -3.21 0.04
C PHE A 56 -5.69 -1.75 -0.31
N PHE A 57 -6.01 -1.40 -1.54
CA PHE A 57 -5.87 -0.05 -2.07
C PHE A 57 -7.16 0.72 -1.84
N THR A 58 -7.07 1.87 -1.18
CA THR A 58 -8.22 2.68 -0.78
C THR A 58 -7.89 4.18 -0.87
N PHE A 59 -8.90 5.02 -1.01
CA PHE A 59 -8.78 6.46 -1.23
C PHE A 59 -7.74 6.77 -2.33
N TRP A 60 -6.75 7.61 -2.03
CA TRP A 60 -5.70 8.02 -2.95
C TRP A 60 -4.74 6.89 -3.29
N GLY A 61 -4.72 5.80 -2.53
CA GLY A 61 -3.93 4.60 -2.85
C GLY A 61 -4.35 3.93 -4.15
N PHE A 62 -5.53 4.27 -4.69
CA PHE A 62 -5.95 3.84 -6.04
C PHE A 62 -4.97 4.27 -7.12
N ASP A 63 -4.26 5.40 -6.94
CA ASP A 63 -3.32 5.85 -7.97
C ASP A 63 -2.23 4.80 -8.24
N ILE A 64 -1.90 3.97 -7.24
CA ILE A 64 -0.92 2.87 -7.34
C ILE A 64 -1.39 1.78 -8.29
N ILE A 65 -2.70 1.49 -8.34
CA ILE A 65 -3.29 0.40 -9.12
C ILE A 65 -4.15 0.87 -10.30
N ASN A 66 -4.32 2.17 -10.51
CA ASN A 66 -5.06 2.70 -11.64
C ASN A 66 -4.14 2.80 -12.86
N LYS A 67 -4.53 2.19 -13.99
CA LYS A 67 -3.75 2.16 -15.23
C LYS A 67 -3.34 3.54 -15.74
N GLN A 68 -4.12 4.58 -15.46
CA GLN A 68 -3.84 5.95 -15.88
C GLN A 68 -2.74 6.62 -15.06
N THR A 69 -2.51 6.18 -13.82
CA THR A 69 -1.66 6.88 -12.84
C THR A 69 -0.48 6.05 -12.37
N MET A 70 -0.58 4.72 -12.34
CA MET A 70 0.39 3.81 -11.69
C MET A 70 1.83 3.95 -12.21
N ALA A 71 2.00 4.34 -13.47
CA ALA A 71 3.33 4.56 -14.08
C ALA A 71 3.90 5.99 -13.83
N ASP A 72 3.08 6.94 -13.37
CA ASP A 72 3.45 8.36 -13.29
C ASP A 72 3.09 9.04 -11.95
N LEU A 73 3.20 8.29 -10.85
CA LEU A 73 3.03 8.84 -9.50
C LEU A 73 4.00 10.00 -9.24
N LYS A 74 3.50 11.03 -8.55
CA LYS A 74 4.23 12.26 -8.25
C LYS A 74 4.56 12.36 -6.77
N PHE A 75 5.63 13.09 -6.49
CA PHE A 75 6.00 13.53 -5.16
C PHE A 75 6.07 15.05 -5.12
N THR A 76 5.37 15.65 -4.14
CA THR A 76 5.47 17.09 -3.88
C THR A 76 6.02 17.33 -2.47
N PRO A 77 7.01 18.24 -2.32
CA PRO A 77 7.46 18.66 -1.01
C PRO A 77 6.53 19.70 -0.36
N LEU A 78 5.58 20.26 -1.11
CA LEU A 78 4.65 21.26 -0.60
C LEU A 78 3.72 20.65 0.45
N GLY A 79 3.75 21.19 1.67
CA GLY A 79 2.96 20.65 2.78
C GLY A 79 3.56 19.39 3.40
N ASN A 80 4.67 18.88 2.87
CA ASN A 80 5.39 17.75 3.43
C ASN A 80 6.55 18.23 4.29
N THR A 81 6.34 18.26 5.61
CA THR A 81 7.33 18.70 6.60
C THR A 81 8.49 17.72 6.76
N ALA A 82 8.34 16.45 6.37
CA ALA A 82 9.39 15.43 6.43
C ALA A 82 10.52 15.70 5.43
N THR A 83 10.28 16.56 4.42
CA THR A 83 11.32 16.98 3.48
C THR A 83 12.34 17.94 4.09
N HIS A 84 12.04 18.51 5.26
CA HIS A 84 12.82 19.56 5.93
C HIS A 84 13.15 20.76 5.02
N MET A 85 12.40 20.94 3.93
CA MET A 85 12.53 22.09 3.06
C MET A 85 11.67 23.26 3.56
N PRO A 86 12.14 24.50 3.38
CA PRO A 86 11.29 25.67 3.60
C PRO A 86 10.01 25.56 2.76
N GLN A 87 8.85 25.54 3.42
CA GLN A 87 7.57 25.23 2.77
C GLN A 87 7.22 26.21 1.64
N GLY A 88 7.68 27.46 1.74
CA GLY A 88 7.53 28.45 0.67
C GLY A 88 8.20 28.07 -0.66
N LEU A 89 9.24 27.22 -0.63
CA LEU A 89 9.89 26.71 -1.85
C LEU A 89 9.08 25.59 -2.50
N GLY A 90 8.27 24.83 -1.75
CA GLY A 90 7.49 23.72 -2.29
C GLY A 90 6.45 24.15 -3.32
N GLY A 91 5.96 25.38 -3.23
CA GLY A 91 4.98 25.96 -4.15
C GLY A 91 5.56 26.55 -5.43
N ILE A 92 6.89 26.53 -5.62
CA ILE A 92 7.51 27.07 -6.83
C ILE A 92 7.20 26.15 -8.02
N PRO A 93 6.71 26.70 -9.16
CA PRO A 93 6.47 25.91 -10.37
C PRO A 93 7.72 25.11 -10.79
N GLY A 94 7.55 23.81 -11.04
CA GLY A 94 8.62 22.90 -11.43
C GLY A 94 9.30 22.14 -10.28
N ILE A 95 9.18 22.59 -9.01
CA ILE A 95 9.78 21.87 -7.87
C ILE A 95 9.19 20.46 -7.70
N THR A 96 7.88 20.29 -7.90
CA THR A 96 7.25 18.96 -7.84
C THR A 96 7.83 18.01 -8.89
N HIS A 97 8.05 18.48 -10.13
CA HIS A 97 8.67 17.68 -11.18
C HIS A 97 10.11 17.30 -10.80
N MET A 98 10.92 18.28 -10.38
CA MET A 98 12.30 18.05 -9.95
C MET A 98 12.37 17.07 -8.77
N ALA A 99 11.51 17.23 -7.77
CA ALA A 99 11.47 16.38 -6.59
C ALA A 99 11.04 14.95 -6.96
N THR A 100 10.04 14.80 -7.83
CA THR A 100 9.62 13.50 -8.38
C THR A 100 10.76 12.82 -9.13
N SER A 101 11.40 13.50 -10.07
CA SER A 101 12.52 12.93 -10.85
C SER A 101 13.70 12.55 -9.97
N LYS A 102 14.02 13.38 -8.96
CA LYS A 102 15.08 13.08 -7.99
C LYS A 102 14.74 11.83 -7.17
N LEU A 103 13.51 11.71 -6.68
CA LEU A 103 13.07 10.54 -5.92
C LEU A 103 13.07 9.28 -6.79
N LYS A 104 12.47 9.31 -8.00
CA LYS A 104 12.53 8.18 -8.95
C LYS A 104 13.96 7.74 -9.21
N LYS A 105 14.87 8.70 -9.43
CA LYS A 105 16.29 8.39 -9.62
C LYS A 105 16.91 7.72 -8.40
N SER A 106 16.69 8.25 -7.19
CA SER A 106 17.24 7.64 -5.97
C SER A 106 16.71 6.24 -5.70
N ILE A 107 15.46 5.95 -6.09
CA ILE A 107 14.85 4.62 -6.01
C ILE A 107 15.50 3.68 -7.03
N ALA A 108 15.65 4.13 -8.28
CA ALA A 108 16.30 3.35 -9.34
C ALA A 108 17.79 3.06 -9.04
N ASP A 109 18.51 4.02 -8.42
CA ASP A 109 19.90 3.84 -8.01
C ASP A 109 20.07 2.74 -6.91
N LEU A 110 18.96 2.31 -6.29
CA LEU A 110 18.90 1.21 -5.30
C LEU A 110 18.37 -0.09 -5.91
N ASP A 111 18.29 -0.19 -7.24
CA ASP A 111 17.75 -1.34 -7.98
C ASP A 111 16.30 -1.70 -7.60
N VAL A 112 15.53 -0.72 -7.13
CA VAL A 112 14.11 -0.90 -6.82
C VAL A 112 13.29 -0.64 -8.10
N PRO A 113 12.36 -1.54 -8.47
CA PRO A 113 11.57 -1.43 -9.69
C PRO A 113 10.58 -0.24 -9.67
N GLU A 114 10.08 0.14 -10.83
CA GLU A 114 8.94 1.06 -10.93
C GLU A 114 7.65 0.39 -10.42
N VAL A 115 6.65 1.19 -10.03
CA VAL A 115 5.43 0.69 -9.38
C VAL A 115 4.72 -0.43 -10.17
N PRO A 116 4.49 -0.32 -11.50
CA PRO A 116 3.84 -1.40 -12.26
C PRO A 116 4.62 -2.72 -12.21
N ASP A 117 5.93 -2.66 -12.45
CA ASP A 117 6.81 -3.84 -12.38
C ASP A 117 6.87 -4.41 -10.95
N PHE A 118 6.75 -3.55 -9.93
CA PHE A 118 6.74 -3.99 -8.54
C PHE A 118 5.44 -4.72 -8.18
N LEU A 119 4.30 -4.25 -8.69
CA LEU A 119 3.02 -4.94 -8.55
C LEU A 119 3.06 -6.31 -9.24
N GLU A 120 3.64 -6.40 -10.43
CA GLU A 120 3.85 -7.66 -11.15
C GLU A 120 4.69 -8.64 -10.31
N GLN A 121 5.79 -8.19 -9.71
CA GLN A 121 6.63 -9.01 -8.83
C GLN A 121 5.88 -9.51 -7.59
N ILE A 122 5.06 -8.65 -6.97
CA ILE A 122 4.25 -9.00 -5.82
C ILE A 122 3.25 -10.10 -6.19
N VAL A 123 2.52 -9.95 -7.29
CA VAL A 123 1.56 -10.95 -7.77
C VAL A 123 2.26 -12.26 -8.13
N ALA A 124 3.38 -12.19 -8.86
CA ALA A 124 4.19 -13.35 -9.22
C ALA A 124 4.72 -14.12 -7.98
N SER A 125 4.89 -13.43 -6.86
CA SER A 125 5.30 -14.00 -5.57
C SER A 125 4.13 -14.51 -4.73
N GLY A 126 2.88 -14.42 -5.22
CA GLY A 126 1.68 -14.89 -4.55
C GLY A 126 0.97 -13.82 -3.70
N GLY A 127 1.28 -12.54 -3.89
CA GLY A 127 0.60 -11.44 -3.21
C GLY A 127 -0.80 -11.18 -3.76
N HIS A 128 -1.76 -10.92 -2.86
CA HIS A 128 -3.14 -10.66 -3.21
C HIS A 128 -3.45 -9.16 -3.28
N LEU A 129 -4.00 -8.67 -4.40
CA LEU A 129 -4.31 -7.26 -4.60
C LEU A 129 -5.82 -7.01 -4.59
N TRP A 130 -6.28 -6.11 -3.72
CA TRP A 130 -7.70 -5.82 -3.51
C TRP A 130 -7.99 -4.32 -3.65
N ALA A 131 -9.08 -3.98 -4.35
CA ALA A 131 -9.52 -2.60 -4.50
C ALA A 131 -10.73 -2.30 -3.60
N CYS A 132 -10.72 -1.14 -2.94
CA CYS A 132 -11.83 -0.71 -2.08
C CYS A 132 -13.06 -0.28 -2.88
N ARG A 133 -14.21 -0.93 -2.65
CA ARG A 133 -15.51 -0.61 -3.27
C ARG A 133 -15.89 0.86 -3.18
N MET A 134 -15.84 1.42 -1.97
CA MET A 134 -16.20 2.83 -1.77
C MET A 134 -15.32 3.78 -2.57
N SER A 135 -14.03 3.48 -2.70
CA SER A 135 -13.08 4.32 -3.45
C SER A 135 -13.26 4.18 -4.95
N ALA A 136 -13.58 2.97 -5.45
CA ALA A 136 -13.97 2.78 -6.84
C ALA A 136 -15.23 3.58 -7.17
N ASP A 137 -16.27 3.49 -6.33
CA ASP A 137 -17.53 4.20 -6.54
C ASP A 137 -17.36 5.73 -6.51
N MET A 138 -16.58 6.26 -5.55
CA MET A 138 -16.30 7.70 -5.42
C MET A 138 -15.54 8.27 -6.62
N ASN A 139 -14.65 7.48 -7.23
CA ASN A 139 -13.86 7.91 -8.38
C ASN A 139 -14.48 7.47 -9.72
N HIS A 140 -15.64 6.81 -9.69
CA HIS A 140 -16.31 6.26 -10.87
C HIS A 140 -15.44 5.29 -11.68
N LEU A 141 -14.68 4.45 -10.99
CA LEU A 141 -13.78 3.46 -11.59
C LEU A 141 -14.38 2.06 -11.58
N THR A 142 -14.02 1.27 -12.59
CA THR A 142 -14.38 -0.13 -12.76
C THR A 142 -13.12 -1.01 -12.77
N GLU A 143 -13.28 -2.34 -12.74
CA GLU A 143 -12.13 -3.26 -12.78
C GLU A 143 -11.26 -3.06 -14.03
N ASP A 144 -11.86 -2.71 -15.16
CA ASP A 144 -11.15 -2.44 -16.42
C ASP A 144 -10.17 -1.25 -16.33
N ASP A 145 -10.42 -0.31 -15.40
CA ASP A 145 -9.56 0.87 -15.17
C ASP A 145 -8.35 0.54 -14.27
N LEU A 146 -8.40 -0.59 -13.56
CA LEU A 146 -7.39 -1.01 -12.59
C LEU A 146 -6.37 -1.95 -13.22
N TYR A 147 -5.23 -2.14 -12.55
CA TYR A 147 -4.21 -3.11 -12.91
C TYR A 147 -4.84 -4.50 -13.05
N ASP A 148 -4.49 -5.22 -14.11
CA ASP A 148 -5.22 -6.41 -14.56
C ASP A 148 -5.23 -7.54 -13.51
N GLU A 149 -4.22 -7.59 -12.64
CA GLU A 149 -4.09 -8.60 -11.59
C GLU A 149 -4.74 -8.16 -10.24
N VAL A 150 -5.50 -7.07 -10.22
CA VAL A 150 -6.37 -6.77 -9.08
C VAL A 150 -7.49 -7.82 -9.03
N GLU A 151 -7.54 -8.60 -7.96
CA GLU A 151 -8.41 -9.78 -7.89
C GLU A 151 -9.91 -9.44 -7.84
N ALA A 152 -10.26 -8.37 -7.13
CA ALA A 152 -11.63 -7.91 -7.03
C ALA A 152 -11.71 -6.50 -6.40
N ILE A 153 -12.79 -5.80 -6.75
CA ILE A 153 -13.27 -4.67 -5.96
C ILE A 153 -14.16 -5.19 -4.82
N ILE A 154 -13.74 -5.02 -3.57
CA ILE A 154 -14.39 -5.58 -2.38
C ILE A 154 -14.73 -4.51 -1.33
N SER A 155 -15.67 -4.81 -0.45
CA SER A 155 -15.98 -3.92 0.68
C SER A 155 -14.92 -4.00 1.77
N ALA A 156 -14.92 -3.03 2.69
CA ALA A 156 -14.04 -3.08 3.87
C ALA A 156 -14.34 -4.31 4.74
N SER A 157 -15.61 -4.72 4.85
CA SER A 157 -16.02 -5.92 5.59
C SER A 157 -15.43 -7.19 4.98
N ASP A 158 -15.54 -7.33 3.65
CA ASP A 158 -14.95 -8.49 2.95
C ASP A 158 -13.43 -8.54 3.14
N PHE A 159 -12.76 -7.39 3.15
CA PHE A 159 -11.31 -7.35 3.40
C PHE A 159 -10.96 -7.81 4.82
N ILE A 160 -11.71 -7.37 5.84
CA ILE A 160 -11.52 -7.82 7.22
C ILE A 160 -11.71 -9.34 7.34
N GLU A 161 -12.74 -9.90 6.70
CA GLU A 161 -12.98 -11.35 6.69
C GLU A 161 -11.87 -12.12 5.97
N LYS A 162 -11.45 -11.64 4.78
CA LYS A 162 -10.35 -12.26 4.02
C LYS A 162 -9.02 -12.24 4.76
N THR A 163 -8.82 -11.24 5.61
CA THR A 163 -7.57 -11.02 6.37
C THR A 163 -7.70 -11.44 7.83
N GLU A 164 -8.64 -12.33 8.16
CA GLU A 164 -8.74 -12.89 9.51
C GLU A 164 -7.39 -13.47 9.98
N GLY A 165 -6.99 -13.10 11.20
CA GLY A 165 -5.70 -13.50 11.76
C GLY A 165 -4.47 -12.75 11.23
N ALA A 166 -4.63 -11.81 10.29
CA ALA A 166 -3.53 -11.03 9.75
C ALA A 166 -3.04 -9.95 10.70
N GLN A 167 -1.74 -9.67 10.67
CA GLN A 167 -1.22 -8.41 11.16
C GLN A 167 -1.61 -7.29 10.18
N LEU A 168 -2.27 -6.25 10.68
CA LEU A 168 -2.72 -5.12 9.88
C LEU A 168 -1.75 -3.94 9.96
N LEU A 169 -1.32 -3.44 8.80
CA LEU A 169 -0.56 -2.21 8.64
C LEU A 169 -1.37 -1.22 7.81
N PHE A 170 -1.44 0.03 8.25
CA PHE A 170 -2.10 1.11 7.52
C PHE A 170 -1.04 2.13 7.10
N ILE A 171 -0.95 2.38 5.79
CA ILE A 171 0.05 3.23 5.15
C ILE A 171 -0.64 4.38 4.40
#